data_AF-A0AA88KZM1-F1
#
_entry.id   AF-A0AA88KZM1-F1
#
_cell.length_a   1.000
_cell.length_b   1.000
_cell.length_c   1.000
_cell.angle_alpha   90.00
_cell.angle_beta   90.00
_cell.angle_gamma   90.00
#
_symmetry.space_group_name_H-M   'P 1'
#
loop_
_entity.id
_entity.type
_entity.pdbx_description
1 polymer ?
#
loop_
_entity_poly.entity_id
_entity_poly.type
_entity_poly.pdbx_seq_one_letter_code
_entity_poly.pdbx_strand_id
1 'polypeptide(L)'
;MLSRDFRTVIVTRSYFRIEITYDTYDIVARKNISESLCPLEIVNTLIQNSHESRWPPGIRSEEAREANRDQLTAYRYRNLSKSLSIGIIMAVDNTHMDEDMVINPGFLVLIPNFLYLSW
;
A
#
# COMPACT_ATOMS: atom_id res chain seq x y z
N MET A 1 6.21 11.99 -14.21
CA MET A 1 4.79 12.35 -13.96
C MET A 1 4.02 11.06 -13.77
N LEU A 2 3.82 10.62 -12.53
CA LEU A 2 3.07 9.38 -12.25
C LEU A 2 1.64 9.55 -12.78
N SER A 3 1.23 8.66 -13.69
CA SER A 3 -0.14 8.59 -14.21
C SER A 3 -1.12 8.53 -13.04
N ARG A 4 -2.16 9.35 -13.06
CA ARG A 4 -3.22 9.46 -12.05
C ARG A 4 -4.21 8.27 -12.10
N ASP A 5 -3.73 7.08 -12.43
CA ASP A 5 -4.55 5.88 -12.48
C ASP A 5 -4.68 5.28 -11.08
N PHE A 6 -5.59 5.87 -10.30
CA PHE A 6 -6.04 5.29 -9.05
C PHE A 6 -6.90 4.06 -9.34
N ARG A 7 -6.67 2.97 -8.60
CA ARG A 7 -7.53 1.79 -8.64
C ARG A 7 -8.05 1.48 -7.24
N THR A 8 -9.26 0.95 -7.16
CA THR A 8 -9.88 0.45 -5.93
C THR A 8 -9.27 -0.90 -5.57
N VAL A 9 -9.00 -1.14 -4.28
CA VAL A 9 -8.51 -2.44 -3.80
C VAL A 9 -9.68 -3.41 -3.77
N ILE A 10 -9.60 -4.53 -4.48
CA ILE A 10 -10.56 -5.63 -4.33
C ILE A 10 -9.99 -6.55 -3.25
N VAL A 11 -10.69 -6.75 -2.13
CA VAL A 11 -10.26 -7.70 -1.09
C VAL A 11 -11.01 -9.01 -1.32
N THR A 12 -10.33 -10.01 -1.89
CA THR A 12 -10.92 -11.35 -2.01
C THR A 12 -10.82 -12.08 -0.68
N ARG A 13 -11.79 -12.97 -0.43
CA ARG A 13 -12.06 -13.59 0.88
C ARG A 13 -10.91 -14.37 1.52
N SER A 14 -9.78 -14.56 0.84
CA SER A 14 -8.77 -15.53 1.26
C SER A 14 -7.34 -15.03 1.34
N TYR A 15 -6.93 -13.89 0.77
CA TYR A 15 -5.51 -13.50 0.80
C TYR A 15 -5.30 -11.99 0.63
N PHE A 16 -5.58 -11.20 1.67
CA PHE A 16 -4.85 -9.94 1.86
C PHE A 16 -3.54 -10.27 2.59
N ARG A 17 -2.67 -11.04 1.93
CA ARG A 17 -1.36 -11.37 2.47
C ARG A 17 -0.42 -10.25 2.06
N ILE A 18 -0.30 -9.24 2.91
CA ILE A 18 0.82 -8.32 2.81
C ILE A 18 2.03 -9.06 3.39
N GLU A 19 2.79 -9.73 2.53
CA GLU A 19 4.01 -10.43 2.93
C GLU A 19 5.15 -9.44 3.15
N ILE A 20 5.69 -9.43 4.36
CA ILE A 20 6.93 -8.73 4.67
C ILE A 20 8.07 -9.59 4.13
N THR A 21 8.71 -9.20 3.03
CA THR A 21 10.01 -9.78 2.66
C THR A 21 10.97 -8.71 2.16
N TYR A 22 12.04 -8.60 2.94
CA TYR A 22 13.09 -7.59 2.87
C TYR A 22 13.93 -7.73 1.59
N ASP A 23 14.51 -6.61 1.18
CA ASP A 23 15.49 -6.39 0.10
C ASP A 23 14.93 -6.10 -1.29
N THR A 24 14.14 -6.99 -1.90
CA THR A 24 13.71 -6.77 -3.31
C THR A 24 12.70 -5.61 -3.42
N TYR A 25 11.85 -5.45 -2.42
CA TYR A 25 10.84 -4.38 -2.35
C TYR A 25 11.46 -3.00 -2.19
N ASP A 26 12.44 -2.92 -1.29
CA ASP A 26 13.11 -1.67 -0.97
C ASP A 26 13.87 -1.16 -2.20
N ILE A 27 14.60 -2.03 -2.89
CA ILE A 27 15.34 -1.68 -4.11
C ILE A 27 14.40 -1.16 -5.21
N VAL A 28 13.27 -1.85 -5.44
CA VAL A 28 12.30 -1.47 -6.48
C VAL A 28 11.58 -0.17 -6.11
N ALA A 29 11.23 0.00 -4.83
CA ALA A 29 10.60 1.22 -4.34
C ALA A 29 11.56 2.41 -4.44
N ARG A 30 12.80 2.27 -3.98
CA ARG A 30 13.83 3.30 -4.12
C ARG A 30 14.05 3.68 -5.57
N LYS A 31 14.16 2.70 -6.48
CA LYS A 31 14.38 2.95 -7.90
C LYS A 31 13.19 3.71 -8.54
N ASN A 32 11.97 3.16 -8.46
CA ASN A 32 10.82 3.76 -9.13
C ASN A 32 10.39 5.10 -8.51
N ILE A 33 10.57 5.27 -7.19
CA ILE A 33 10.18 6.51 -6.51
C ILE A 33 11.26 7.59 -6.68
N SER A 34 12.56 7.25 -6.68
CA SER A 34 13.62 8.23 -6.96
C SER A 34 13.56 8.80 -8.38
N GLU A 35 13.17 7.99 -9.36
CA GLU A 35 12.90 8.42 -10.73
C GLU A 35 11.71 9.42 -10.83
N SER A 36 10.90 9.55 -9.77
CA SER A 36 9.69 10.38 -9.74
C SER A 36 9.88 11.78 -9.12
N LEU A 37 11.12 12.21 -8.85
CA LEU A 37 11.45 13.47 -8.12
C LEU A 37 10.90 13.51 -6.68
N CYS A 38 10.57 12.37 -6.10
CA CYS A 38 10.11 12.30 -4.72
C CYS A 38 11.31 12.47 -3.76
N PRO A 39 11.22 13.33 -2.73
CA PRO A 39 12.27 13.49 -1.73
C PRO A 39 12.65 12.14 -1.09
N LEU A 40 13.95 11.84 -1.02
CA LEU A 40 14.47 10.57 -0.51
C LEU A 40 13.99 10.27 0.93
N GLU A 41 13.80 11.31 1.74
CA GLU A 41 13.25 11.21 3.09
C GLU A 41 11.84 10.60 3.09
N ILE A 42 10.97 11.06 2.19
CA ILE A 42 9.61 10.51 2.03
C ILE A 42 9.68 9.05 1.61
N VAL A 43 10.58 8.70 0.68
CA VAL A 43 10.78 7.32 0.23
C VAL A 43 11.17 6.42 1.40
N ASN A 44 12.16 6.84 2.19
CA ASN A 44 12.61 6.11 3.37
C ASN A 44 11.47 5.89 4.37
N THR A 45 10.67 6.91 4.64
CA THR A 45 9.53 6.78 5.56
C THR A 45 8.47 5.83 5.01
N LEU A 46 8.16 5.87 3.70
CA LEU A 46 7.23 4.93 3.06
C LEU A 46 7.70 3.47 3.16
N ILE A 47 9.00 3.24 2.98
CA ILE A 47 9.63 1.90 3.13
C ILE A 47 9.55 1.46 4.59
N GLN A 48 9.87 2.32 5.55
CA GLN A 48 9.76 1.98 6.96
C GLN A 48 8.32 1.65 7.36
N ASN A 49 7.35 2.42 6.86
CA ASN A 49 5.93 2.20 7.09
C ASN A 49 5.38 0.96 6.37
N SER A 50 6.15 0.29 5.50
CA SER A 50 5.73 -0.97 4.89
C SER A 50 5.70 -2.14 5.87
N HIS A 51 6.42 -2.03 7.00
CA HIS A 51 6.43 -3.05 8.03
C HIS A 51 5.16 -3.00 8.88
N GLU A 52 4.53 -4.15 9.15
CA GLU A 52 3.26 -4.25 9.89
C GLU A 52 3.30 -3.56 11.25
N SER A 53 4.43 -3.61 11.97
CA SER A 53 4.60 -2.94 13.27
C SER A 53 4.41 -1.42 13.21
N ARG A 54 4.57 -0.82 12.02
CA ARG A 54 4.37 0.60 11.77
C ARG A 54 3.04 0.92 11.10
N TRP A 55 2.23 -0.09 10.79
CA TRP A 55 0.95 0.16 10.17
C TRP A 55 -0.03 0.85 11.12
N PRO A 56 -1.01 1.56 10.56
CA PRO A 56 -2.15 2.08 11.29
C PRO A 56 -2.84 0.99 12.14
N PRO A 57 -3.33 1.32 13.34
CA PRO A 57 -3.93 0.33 14.26
C PRO A 57 -5.04 -0.52 13.61
N GLY A 58 -5.87 0.08 12.75
CA GLY A 58 -6.97 -0.58 12.06
C GLY A 58 -6.57 -1.67 11.07
N ILE A 59 -5.28 -1.78 10.71
CA ILE A 59 -4.78 -2.82 9.81
C ILE A 59 -3.53 -3.56 10.32
N ARG A 60 -3.05 -3.20 11.52
CA ARG A 60 -1.78 -3.69 12.08
C ARG A 60 -1.82 -5.19 12.38
N SER A 61 -2.92 -5.68 12.96
CA SER A 61 -3.10 -7.10 13.28
C SER A 61 -4.00 -7.79 12.27
N GLU A 62 -3.96 -9.12 12.24
CA GLU A 62 -4.85 -9.91 11.39
C GLU A 62 -6.32 -9.72 11.80
N GLU A 63 -6.59 -9.67 13.10
CA GLU A 63 -7.93 -9.43 13.64
C GLU A 63 -8.47 -8.05 13.22
N ALA A 64 -7.61 -7.02 13.25
CA ALA A 64 -7.98 -5.68 12.82
C ALA A 64 -8.29 -5.64 11.31
N ARG A 65 -7.48 -6.33 10.48
CA ARG A 65 -7.73 -6.46 9.04
C ARG A 65 -9.03 -7.20 8.74
N GLU A 66 -9.35 -8.23 9.51
CA GLU A 66 -10.61 -8.97 9.37
C GLU A 66 -11.81 -8.10 9.75
N ALA A 67 -11.72 -7.39 10.88
CA ALA A 67 -12.76 -6.48 11.35
C ALA A 67 -13.00 -5.32 10.37
N ASN A 68 -11.94 -4.80 9.74
CA ASN A 68 -11.99 -3.68 8.81
C ASN A 68 -11.99 -4.09 7.34
N ARG A 69 -12.30 -5.35 7.04
CA ARG A 69 -12.24 -5.93 5.69
C ARG A 69 -12.96 -5.08 4.63
N ASP A 70 -14.14 -4.55 4.96
CA ASP A 70 -14.91 -3.71 4.04
C ASP A 70 -14.21 -2.38 3.78
N GLN A 71 -13.65 -1.76 4.83
CA GLN A 71 -12.88 -0.53 4.70
C GLN A 71 -11.61 -0.72 3.87
N LEU A 72 -10.94 -1.87 3.99
CA LEU A 72 -9.73 -2.18 3.20
C LEU A 72 -10.01 -2.09 1.68
N THR A 73 -11.24 -2.36 1.23
CA THR A 73 -11.59 -2.22 -0.20
C THR A 73 -11.67 -0.77 -0.67
N ALA A 74 -11.91 0.16 0.26
CA ALA A 74 -12.08 1.59 -0.04
C ALA A 74 -10.76 2.34 -0.23
N TYR A 75 -9.60 1.70 0.01
CA TYR A 75 -8.31 2.35 -0.26
C TYR A 75 -8.14 2.70 -1.73
N ARG A 76 -7.62 3.91 -1.95
CA ARG A 76 -7.04 4.35 -3.20
C ARG A 76 -5.54 4.11 -3.16
N TYR A 77 -5.03 3.35 -4.12
CA TYR A 77 -3.60 3.10 -4.26
C TYR A 77 -3.09 3.51 -5.64
N ARG A 78 -1.77 3.70 -5.73
CA ARG A 78 -1.07 3.89 -7.01
C ARG A 78 -0.16 2.70 -7.25
N ASN A 79 -0.13 2.22 -8.49
CA ASN A 79 0.75 1.12 -8.89
C ASN A 79 2.19 1.61 -9.03
N LEU A 80 3.10 1.00 -8.28
CA LEU A 80 4.53 1.27 -8.39
C LEU A 80 5.21 0.25 -9.31
N SER A 81 4.84 -1.02 -9.21
CA SER A 81 5.30 -2.07 -10.11
C SER A 81 4.25 -3.15 -10.28
N LYS A 82 3.62 -3.21 -11.46
CA LYS A 82 2.61 -4.23 -11.77
C LYS A 82 3.20 -5.64 -11.80
N SER A 83 4.42 -5.80 -12.34
CA SER A 83 5.07 -7.11 -12.40
C SER A 83 5.34 -7.69 -11.01
N LEU A 84 5.63 -6.82 -10.05
CA LEU A 84 5.93 -7.19 -8.67
C LEU A 84 4.76 -6.96 -7.72
N SER A 85 3.57 -6.64 -8.23
CA SER A 85 2.37 -6.43 -7.40
C SER A 85 2.55 -5.35 -6.32
N ILE A 86 3.34 -4.30 -6.61
CA ILE A 86 3.68 -3.26 -5.62
C ILE A 86 2.78 -2.04 -5.78
N GLY A 87 2.07 -1.71 -4.72
CA GLY A 87 1.26 -0.50 -4.60
C GLY A 87 1.76 0.45 -3.51
N ILE A 88 1.39 1.73 -3.65
CA ILE A 88 1.56 2.75 -2.61
C ILE A 88 0.19 3.32 -2.22
N ILE A 89 -0.07 3.36 -0.91
CA ILE A 89 -1.23 4.04 -0.32
C ILE A 89 -0.72 5.32 0.31
N MET A 90 -1.15 6.47 -0.21
CA MET A 90 -0.79 7.78 0.34
C MET A 90 -1.91 8.29 1.24
N ALA A 91 -1.56 8.87 2.38
CA ALA A 91 -2.55 9.50 3.25
C ALA A 91 -3.30 10.64 2.54
N VAL A 92 -2.60 11.43 1.72
CA VAL A 92 -3.19 12.54 0.94
C VAL A 92 -4.23 12.08 -0.09
N ASP A 93 -4.13 10.83 -0.56
CA ASP A 93 -5.07 10.26 -1.53
C ASP A 93 -6.23 9.50 -0.82
N ASN A 94 -6.13 9.34 0.50
CA ASN A 94 -7.02 8.51 1.33
C ASN A 94 -7.59 9.29 2.53
N THR A 95 -7.85 10.60 2.37
CA THR A 95 -8.46 11.43 3.42
C THR A 95 -9.90 11.04 3.76
N HIS A 96 -10.51 10.16 2.96
CA HIS A 96 -11.83 9.58 3.21
C HIS A 96 -11.80 8.34 4.09
N MET A 97 -10.61 7.79 4.36
CA MET A 97 -10.43 6.66 5.27
C MET A 97 -10.33 7.15 6.72
N ASP A 98 -10.71 6.29 7.66
CA ASP A 98 -10.57 6.57 9.10
C ASP A 98 -9.09 6.80 9.49
N GLU A 99 -8.86 7.61 10.53
CA GLU A 99 -7.50 7.98 10.96
C GLU A 99 -6.67 6.77 11.41
N ASP A 100 -7.32 5.72 11.92
CA ASP A 100 -6.68 4.47 12.31
C ASP A 100 -6.39 3.54 11.12
N MET A 101 -6.76 3.93 9.91
CA MET A 101 -6.52 3.21 8.65
C MET A 101 -5.43 3.88 7.79
N VAL A 102 -4.96 5.09 8.13
CA VAL A 102 -3.92 5.79 7.35
C VAL A 102 -2.76 6.26 8.21
N ILE A 103 -1.58 6.36 7.62
CA ILE A 103 -0.39 6.91 8.27
C ILE A 103 0.31 7.86 7.31
N ASN A 104 0.80 8.99 7.82
CA ASN A 104 1.55 9.96 7.02
C ASN A 104 3.01 9.50 6.79
N PRO A 105 3.58 9.69 5.59
CA PRO A 105 2.94 10.18 4.35
C PRO A 105 2.12 9.10 3.61
N GLY A 106 2.32 7.84 4.00
CA GLY A 106 1.69 6.67 3.42
C GLY A 106 2.43 5.40 3.83
N PHE A 107 2.13 4.31 3.16
CA PHE A 107 2.83 3.04 3.29
C PHE A 107 2.79 2.26 1.98
N LEU A 108 3.76 1.37 1.80
CA LEU A 108 3.78 0.45 0.68
C LEU A 108 3.01 -0.82 1.02
N VAL A 109 2.33 -1.36 0.02
CA VAL A 109 1.55 -2.59 0.15
C VAL A 109 1.81 -3.52 -1.03
N LEU A 110 1.79 -4.82 -0.74
CA LEU A 110 1.69 -5.86 -1.75
C LEU A 110 0.22 -6.03 -2.13
N ILE A 111 -0.07 -5.96 -3.43
CA ILE A 111 -1.40 -6.11 -3.99
C ILE A 111 -1.33 -7.28 -4.97
N PRO A 112 -1.59 -8.52 -4.53
CA PRO A 112 -1.44 -9.71 -5.35
C PRO A 112 -2.16 -9.55 -6.69
N ASN A 113 -1.48 -9.90 -7.79
CA ASN A 113 -2.00 -9.75 -9.16
C ASN A 113 -3.38 -10.42 -9.41
N PHE A 114 -3.82 -11.35 -8.56
CA PHE A 114 -5.15 -11.97 -8.63
C PHE A 114 -6.31 -11.02 -8.30
N LEU A 115 -6.04 -9.85 -7.71
CA LEU A 115 -7.04 -8.82 -7.44
C LEU A 115 -7.41 -7.99 -8.68
N TYR A 116 -6.72 -8.19 -9.81
CA TYR A 116 -7.04 -7.57 -11.10
C TYR A 116 -7.97 -8.41 -11.98
N LEU A 117 -8.35 -9.61 -11.54
CA LEU A 117 -9.23 -10.51 -12.29
C LEU A 117 -10.66 -10.41 -11.75
N SER A 118 -11.31 -9.30 -12.05
CA SER A 118 -12.77 -9.20 -12.03
C SER A 118 -13.15 -8.18 -13.10
N TRP A 119 -13.85 -8.69 -14.11
CA TRP A 119 -14.19 -8.11 -15.40
C TRP A 119 -14.78 -6.70 -15.35
#